data_AF-A0A9D6DMQ7-F1
#
_entry.id   AF-A0A9D6DMQ7-F1
#
_cell.length_a   1.000
_cell.length_b   1.000
_cell.length_c   1.000
_cell.angle_alpha   90.00
_cell.angle_beta   90.00
_cell.angle_gamma   90.00
#
_symmetry.space_group_name_H-M   'P 1'
#
loop_
_entity.id
_entity.type
_entity.pdbx_description
1 polymer ?
#
loop_
_entity_poly.entity_id
_entity_poly.type
_entity_poly.pdbx_seq_one_letter_code
_entity_poly.pdbx_strand_id
1 'polypeptide(L)'
;MRNGRSKTANARYAPERTERREFPKGAKGIVFCDTCGITYYKKAWHHNLRHFKSFEKDVPVVFRTCPACQMIKNKQYEGLVRLVNVPPKLQRELERLIRNYGERAYQRDPLDRVIAAKKTKSGYEVTTTENQLA
;
A
#
# COMPACT_ATOMS: atom_id res chain seq x y z
N MET A 1 26.89 -1.67 51.43
CA MET A 1 26.98 -0.90 50.17
C MET A 1 26.36 -1.72 49.05
N ARG A 2 25.25 -1.25 48.46
CA ARG A 2 24.48 -1.96 47.42
C ARG A 2 25.09 -1.66 46.05
N ASN A 3 25.73 -2.63 45.41
CA ASN A 3 26.07 -2.52 43.98
C ASN A 3 24.92 -3.07 43.15
N GLY A 4 24.10 -2.15 42.65
CA GLY A 4 22.99 -2.45 41.74
C GLY A 4 23.52 -2.85 40.36
N ARG A 5 23.44 -4.15 40.03
CA ARG A 5 23.48 -4.60 38.65
C ARG A 5 22.18 -4.20 37.97
N SER A 6 22.22 -3.14 37.17
CA SER A 6 21.14 -2.78 36.26
C SER A 6 20.90 -3.96 35.29
N LYS A 7 19.71 -4.54 35.36
CA LYS A 7 19.24 -5.53 34.38
C LYS A 7 19.01 -4.77 33.08
N THR A 8 19.91 -4.93 32.11
CA THR A 8 19.75 -4.40 30.76
C THR A 8 18.48 -5.00 30.16
N ALA A 9 17.47 -4.14 29.99
CA ALA A 9 16.26 -4.47 29.27
C ALA A 9 16.65 -4.89 27.85
N ASN A 10 16.18 -6.07 27.43
CA ASN A 10 16.38 -6.63 26.10
C ASN A 10 15.56 -5.79 25.10
N ALA A 11 16.04 -4.59 24.78
CA ALA A 11 15.46 -3.74 23.75
C ALA A 11 15.70 -4.45 22.41
N ARG A 12 14.64 -5.07 21.87
CA ARG A 12 14.65 -5.61 20.52
C ARG A 12 14.72 -4.43 19.55
N TYR A 13 15.92 -3.93 19.29
CA TYR A 13 16.13 -2.94 18.25
C TYR A 13 15.64 -3.52 16.93
N ALA A 14 14.91 -2.70 16.17
CA ALA A 14 14.61 -3.02 14.78
C ALA A 14 15.94 -3.30 14.09
N PRO A 15 16.05 -4.39 13.32
CA PRO A 15 17.33 -4.80 12.79
C PRO A 15 17.81 -3.76 11.76
N GLU A 16 19.12 -3.65 11.60
CA GLU A 16 19.75 -2.57 10.83
C GLU A 16 19.16 -2.40 9.41
N ARG A 17 18.94 -1.15 9.00
CA ARG A 17 18.55 -0.80 7.63
C ARG A 17 19.75 -1.08 6.72
N THR A 18 19.64 -2.09 5.88
CA THR A 18 20.64 -2.42 4.86
C THR A 18 20.03 -2.24 3.49
N GLU A 19 20.82 -1.83 2.50
CA GLU A 19 20.37 -1.64 1.11
C GLU A 19 19.62 -2.87 0.58
N ARG A 20 20.12 -4.08 0.88
CA ARG A 20 19.50 -5.35 0.49
C ARG A 20 18.09 -5.56 1.07
N ARG A 21 17.81 -4.99 2.26
CA ARG A 21 16.47 -5.05 2.87
C ARG A 21 15.52 -4.01 2.30
N GLU A 22 16.04 -2.85 1.92
CA GLU A 22 15.25 -1.78 1.30
C GLU A 22 14.91 -2.11 -0.15
N PHE A 23 15.83 -2.77 -0.85
CA PHE A 23 15.70 -3.17 -2.25
C PHE A 23 15.88 -4.69 -2.41
N PRO A 24 14.93 -5.50 -1.92
CA PRO A 24 14.99 -6.94 -2.12
C PRO A 24 14.94 -7.28 -3.61
N LYS A 25 15.62 -8.37 -4.00
CA LYS A 25 15.51 -8.88 -5.36
C LYS A 25 14.04 -9.18 -5.67
N GLY A 26 13.57 -8.71 -6.82
CA GLY A 26 12.21 -8.99 -7.29
C GLY A 26 11.89 -10.48 -7.31
N ALA A 27 10.63 -10.83 -7.04
CA ALA A 27 10.19 -12.22 -7.05
C ALA A 27 10.46 -12.87 -8.40
N LYS A 28 10.92 -14.13 -8.40
CA LYS A 28 11.02 -14.95 -9.61
C LYS A 28 9.63 -15.50 -9.95
N GLY A 29 9.32 -15.56 -11.23
CA GLY A 29 8.04 -16.08 -11.73
C GLY A 29 6.90 -15.06 -11.67
N ILE A 30 5.67 -15.58 -11.59
CA ILE A 30 4.44 -14.80 -11.50
C ILE A 30 3.91 -14.87 -10.07
N VAL A 31 3.58 -13.73 -9.48
CA VAL A 31 2.87 -13.67 -8.19
C VAL A 31 1.45 -13.19 -8.41
N PHE A 32 0.47 -13.90 -7.87
CA PHE A 32 -0.92 -13.43 -7.79
C PHE A 32 -1.23 -12.91 -6.40
N CYS A 33 -1.91 -11.76 -6.34
CA CYS A 33 -2.50 -11.29 -5.10
C CYS A 33 -3.69 -12.17 -4.71
N ASP A 34 -3.59 -12.82 -3.54
CA ASP A 34 -4.67 -13.63 -2.96
C ASP A 34 -5.93 -12.82 -2.60
N THR A 35 -5.79 -11.51 -2.37
CA THR A 35 -6.90 -10.63 -2.01
C THR A 35 -7.60 -9.99 -3.21
N CYS A 36 -6.85 -9.50 -4.20
CA CYS A 36 -7.42 -8.67 -5.29
C CYS A 36 -7.03 -9.10 -6.69
N GLY A 37 -6.30 -10.21 -6.85
CA GLY A 37 -6.04 -10.81 -8.16
C GLY A 37 -5.01 -10.11 -9.05
N ILE A 38 -4.48 -8.93 -8.65
CA ILE A 38 -3.40 -8.27 -9.41
C ILE A 38 -2.15 -9.16 -9.44
N THR A 39 -1.34 -9.00 -10.47
CA THR A 39 -0.23 -9.93 -10.76
C THR A 39 1.11 -9.22 -10.82
N TYR A 40 2.13 -9.77 -10.17
CA TYR A 40 3.50 -9.33 -10.31
C TYR A 40 4.24 -10.17 -11.35
N TYR A 41 4.80 -9.52 -12.36
CA TYR A 41 5.73 -10.11 -13.33
C TYR A 41 6.59 -9.01 -13.96
N LYS A 42 7.72 -9.39 -14.56
CA LYS A 42 8.68 -8.43 -15.15
C LYS A 42 9.04 -7.28 -14.19
N LYS A 43 9.19 -7.63 -12.90
CA LYS A 43 9.53 -6.71 -11.81
C LYS A 43 8.51 -5.60 -11.52
N ALA A 44 7.27 -5.71 -11.99
CA ALA A 44 6.20 -4.74 -11.74
C ALA A 44 4.88 -5.43 -11.41
N TRP A 45 3.98 -4.71 -10.72
CA TRP A 45 2.59 -5.13 -10.52
C TRP A 45 1.73 -4.68 -11.69
N HIS A 46 0.84 -5.56 -12.13
CA HIS A 46 -0.07 -5.35 -13.25
C HIS A 46 -1.47 -5.75 -12.82
N HIS A 47 -2.48 -5.15 -13.43
CA HIS A 47 -3.89 -5.51 -13.18
C HIS A 47 -4.19 -6.98 -13.44
N ASN A 48 -3.51 -7.57 -14.42
CA ASN A 48 -3.67 -8.96 -14.85
C ASN A 48 -2.53 -9.37 -15.80
N LEU A 49 -2.60 -10.61 -16.30
CA LEU A 49 -1.64 -11.18 -17.26
C LEU A 49 -1.86 -10.77 -18.71
N ARG A 50 -2.76 -9.83 -19.05
CA ARG A 50 -3.10 -9.49 -20.45
C ARG A 50 -1.90 -9.11 -21.32
N HIS A 51 -0.88 -8.51 -20.72
CA HIS A 51 0.35 -8.09 -21.42
C HIS A 51 1.53 -9.06 -21.22
N PHE A 52 1.30 -10.20 -20.57
CA PHE A 52 2.31 -11.22 -20.38
C PHE A 52 2.41 -12.12 -21.63
N LYS A 53 3.45 -11.88 -22.45
CA LYS A 53 3.64 -12.56 -23.75
C LYS A 53 4.56 -13.78 -23.70
N SER A 54 5.25 -14.02 -22.59
CA SER A 54 6.32 -15.02 -22.47
C SER A 54 5.89 -16.09 -21.48
N PHE A 55 5.14 -17.06 -21.96
CA PHE A 55 5.06 -18.35 -21.30
C PHE A 55 6.26 -19.17 -21.79
N GLU A 56 7.47 -18.77 -21.38
CA GLU A 56 8.55 -19.76 -21.34
C GLU A 56 8.02 -20.96 -20.52
N LYS A 57 8.25 -22.18 -21.01
CA LYS A 57 7.67 -23.36 -20.35
C LYS A 57 8.16 -23.40 -18.90
N ASP A 58 7.24 -23.68 -17.97
CA ASP A 58 7.47 -23.85 -16.53
C ASP A 58 7.80 -22.58 -15.72
N VAL A 59 7.11 -21.45 -15.97
CA VAL A 59 7.18 -20.28 -15.07
C VAL A 59 6.49 -20.60 -13.73
N PRO A 60 7.20 -20.50 -12.58
CA PRO A 60 6.59 -20.75 -11.27
C PRO A 60 5.54 -19.68 -10.95
N VAL A 61 4.40 -20.14 -10.43
CA VAL A 61 3.28 -19.29 -10.00
C VAL A 61 3.13 -19.40 -8.49
N VAL A 62 3.06 -18.27 -7.79
CA VAL A 62 2.85 -18.22 -6.35
C VAL A 62 1.77 -17.22 -5.97
N PHE A 63 1.09 -17.44 -4.85
CA PHE A 63 0.06 -16.55 -4.32
C PHE A 63 0.59 -15.83 -3.08
N ARG A 64 0.52 -14.50 -3.08
CA ARG A 64 0.90 -13.64 -1.95
C ARG A 64 0.13 -12.33 -2.00
N THR A 65 -0.27 -11.80 -0.84
CA THR A 65 -0.90 -10.47 -0.74
C THR A 65 -0.01 -9.37 -1.31
N CYS A 66 -0.58 -8.48 -2.14
CA CYS A 66 0.14 -7.35 -2.72
C CYS A 66 0.36 -6.23 -1.69
N PRO A 67 1.35 -5.34 -1.92
CA PRO A 67 1.65 -4.23 -1.01
C PRO A 67 0.41 -3.38 -0.67
N ALA A 68 -0.37 -2.99 -1.68
CA ALA A 68 -1.56 -2.17 -1.47
C ALA A 68 -2.63 -2.86 -0.60
N CYS A 69 -2.87 -4.17 -0.79
CA CYS A 69 -3.80 -4.91 0.06
C CYS A 69 -3.27 -5.09 1.47
N GLN A 70 -1.96 -5.27 1.64
CA GLN A 70 -1.32 -5.34 2.95
C GLN A 70 -1.44 -4.00 3.70
N MET A 71 -1.22 -2.88 3.02
CA MET A 71 -1.39 -1.54 3.57
C MET A 71 -2.82 -1.27 4.01
N ILE A 72 -3.81 -1.61 3.16
CA ILE A 72 -5.24 -1.48 3.49
C ILE A 72 -5.59 -2.32 4.72
N LYS A 73 -5.15 -3.59 4.76
CA LYS A 73 -5.38 -4.50 5.89
C LYS A 73 -4.81 -3.94 7.19
N ASN A 74 -3.60 -3.36 7.13
CA ASN A 74 -2.91 -2.84 8.29
C ASN A 74 -3.27 -1.38 8.62
N LYS A 75 -4.09 -0.72 7.80
CA LYS A 75 -4.39 0.72 7.87
C LYS A 75 -3.11 1.60 7.83
N GLN A 76 -2.08 1.12 7.15
CA GLN A 76 -0.82 1.83 6.94
C GLN A 76 -0.92 2.67 5.67
N TYR A 77 -0.52 3.94 5.74
CA TYR A 77 -0.59 4.86 4.62
C TYR A 77 0.74 5.59 4.45
N GLU A 78 1.00 6.03 3.22
CA GLU A 78 2.13 6.90 2.91
C GLU A 78 1.66 8.33 2.63
N GLY A 79 0.47 8.50 2.05
CA GLY A 79 -0.15 9.80 1.84
C GLY A 79 -1.35 10.06 2.75
N LEU A 80 -1.51 11.31 3.19
CA LEU A 80 -2.63 11.80 3.98
C LEU A 80 -3.06 13.18 3.47
N VAL A 81 -4.32 13.28 3.05
CA VAL A 81 -4.97 14.55 2.71
C VAL A 81 -5.95 14.91 3.81
N ARG A 82 -5.79 16.10 4.39
CA ARG A 82 -6.75 16.68 5.34
C ARG A 82 -7.50 17.82 4.68
N LEU A 83 -8.81 17.63 4.55
CA LEU A 83 -9.73 18.65 4.06
C LEU A 83 -10.48 19.21 5.26
N VAL A 84 -10.39 20.51 5.46
CA VAL A 84 -11.01 21.23 6.59
C VAL A 84 -12.04 22.23 6.07
N ASN A 85 -13.02 22.55 6.91
CA ASN A 85 -14.07 23.51 6.63
C ASN A 85 -14.87 23.21 5.34
N VAL A 86 -15.12 21.93 5.06
CA VAL A 86 -15.90 21.50 3.89
C VAL A 86 -17.38 21.86 4.09
N PRO A 87 -17.96 22.74 3.25
CA PRO A 87 -19.36 23.10 3.35
C PRO A 87 -20.27 21.86 3.22
N PRO A 88 -21.35 21.73 4.03
CA PRO A 88 -22.25 20.58 3.96
C PRO A 88 -22.77 20.28 2.55
N LYS A 89 -23.04 21.32 1.75
CA LYS A 89 -23.50 21.21 0.37
C LYS A 89 -22.51 20.53 -0.59
N LEU A 90 -21.21 20.54 -0.28
CA LEU A 90 -20.15 19.96 -1.12
C LEU A 90 -19.72 18.56 -0.68
N GLN A 91 -20.19 18.06 0.47
CA GLN A 91 -19.73 16.79 1.04
C GLN A 91 -19.94 15.60 0.08
N ARG A 92 -21.13 15.50 -0.53
CA ARG A 92 -21.45 14.43 -1.47
C ARG A 92 -20.63 14.51 -2.76
N GLU A 93 -20.36 15.71 -3.26
CA GLU A 93 -19.53 15.91 -4.44
C GLU A 93 -18.07 15.53 -4.16
N LEU A 94 -17.57 15.94 -3.01
CA LEU A 94 -16.22 15.62 -2.57
C LEU A 94 -16.01 14.10 -2.41
N GLU A 95 -16.96 13.37 -1.80
CA GLU A 95 -16.88 11.91 -1.70
C GLU A 95 -16.81 11.24 -3.08
N ARG A 96 -17.60 11.73 -4.04
CA ARG A 96 -17.55 11.25 -5.43
C ARG A 96 -16.21 11.57 -6.08
N LEU A 97 -15.67 12.76 -5.86
CA LEU A 97 -14.37 13.18 -6.39
C LEU A 97 -13.25 12.29 -5.87
N ILE A 98 -13.20 12.05 -4.55
CA ILE A 98 -12.21 11.18 -3.91
C ILE A 98 -12.28 9.77 -4.51
N ARG A 99 -13.48 9.20 -4.63
CA ARG A 99 -13.67 7.87 -5.22
C ARG A 99 -13.21 7.82 -6.68
N ASN A 100 -13.69 8.74 -7.51
CA ASN A 100 -13.38 8.76 -8.94
C ASN A 100 -11.89 9.03 -9.21
N TYR A 101 -11.22 9.81 -8.35
CA TYR A 101 -9.78 10.01 -8.44
C TYR A 101 -9.02 8.73 -8.04
N GLY A 102 -9.41 8.09 -6.94
CA GLY A 102 -8.85 6.81 -6.52
C GLY A 102 -9.03 5.69 -7.56
N GLU A 103 -10.20 5.61 -8.20
CA GLU A 103 -10.44 4.67 -9.29
C GLU A 103 -9.54 4.93 -10.50
N ARG A 104 -9.39 6.20 -10.93
CA ARG A 104 -8.49 6.56 -12.03
C ARG A 104 -7.04 6.25 -11.71
N ALA A 105 -6.61 6.52 -10.48
CA ALA A 105 -5.25 6.19 -10.04
C ALA A 105 -5.02 4.67 -10.06
N TYR A 106 -5.96 3.89 -9.52
CA TYR A 106 -5.90 2.43 -9.60
C TYR A 106 -5.81 1.93 -11.04
N GLN A 107 -6.60 2.48 -11.98
CA GLN A 107 -6.52 2.08 -13.39
C GLN A 107 -5.13 2.32 -13.99
N ARG A 108 -4.44 3.38 -13.57
CA ARG A 108 -3.07 3.69 -14.01
C ARG A 108 -2.05 2.76 -13.35
N ASP A 109 -2.13 2.57 -12.03
CA ASP A 109 -1.25 1.69 -11.27
C ASP A 109 -2.08 0.82 -10.30
N PRO A 110 -2.00 -0.52 -10.37
CA PRO A 110 -2.78 -1.40 -9.50
C PRO A 110 -2.49 -1.27 -7.99
N LEU A 111 -1.37 -0.62 -7.62
CA LEU A 111 -0.97 -0.32 -6.25
C LEU A 111 -1.47 1.05 -5.77
N ASP A 112 -1.81 1.98 -6.65
CA ASP A 112 -2.36 3.30 -6.30
C ASP A 112 -3.79 3.15 -5.79
N ARG A 113 -4.01 3.33 -4.47
CA ARG A 113 -5.32 3.16 -3.84
C ARG A 113 -5.60 4.19 -2.77
N VAL A 114 -6.86 4.61 -2.71
CA VAL A 114 -7.43 5.23 -1.51
C VAL A 114 -7.67 4.13 -0.48
N ILE A 115 -7.04 4.25 0.68
CA ILE A 115 -7.17 3.29 1.79
C ILE A 115 -8.44 3.57 2.58
N ALA A 116 -8.69 4.84 2.89
CA ALA A 116 -9.87 5.28 3.61
C ALA A 116 -10.16 6.74 3.31
N ALA A 117 -11.44 7.09 3.31
CA ALA A 117 -11.92 8.47 3.36
C ALA A 117 -12.85 8.58 4.57
N LYS A 118 -12.40 9.26 5.62
CA LYS A 118 -13.13 9.39 6.89
C LYS A 118 -13.65 10.80 7.03
N LYS A 119 -14.94 10.93 7.31
CA LYS A 119 -15.55 12.21 7.66
C LYS A 119 -15.10 12.65 9.05
N THR A 120 -14.78 13.93 9.21
CA THR A 120 -14.49 14.57 10.49
C THR A 120 -15.59 15.59 10.82
N LYS A 121 -15.47 16.30 11.96
CA LYS A 121 -16.47 17.31 12.36
C LYS A 121 -16.64 18.42 11.32
N SER A 122 -15.56 18.81 10.65
CA SER A 122 -15.55 19.93 9.70
C SER A 122 -15.01 19.56 8.31
N GLY A 123 -14.80 18.29 7.99
CA GLY A 123 -14.28 17.89 6.68
C GLY A 123 -13.97 16.40 6.56
N TYR A 124 -12.81 16.07 5.98
CA TYR A 124 -12.41 14.69 5.68
C TYR A 124 -10.91 14.46 5.91
N GLU A 125 -10.57 13.24 6.31
CA GLU A 125 -9.21 12.68 6.24
C GLU A 125 -9.20 11.55 5.22
N VAL A 126 -8.35 11.68 4.20
CA VAL A 126 -8.18 10.67 3.15
C VAL A 126 -6.76 10.13 3.23
N THR A 127 -6.62 8.81 3.36
CA THR A 127 -5.32 8.14 3.40
C THR A 127 -5.11 7.31 2.14
N THR A 128 -3.90 7.34 1.57
CA THR A 128 -3.55 6.69 0.31
C THR A 128 -2.35 5.76 0.48
N THR A 129 -2.22 4.78 -0.41
CA THR A 129 -1.06 3.87 -0.45
C THR A 129 0.23 4.54 -0.90
N GLU A 130 0.15 5.65 -1.63
CA GLU A 130 1.30 6.36 -2.20
C GLU A 130 1.21 7.85 -1.85
N ASN A 131 2.35 8.49 -1.56
CA ASN A 131 2.39 9.92 -1.24
C ASN A 131 2.05 10.79 -2.45
N GLN A 132 2.44 10.38 -3.66
CA GLN A 132 2.13 11.11 -4.90
C GLN A 132 0.64 11.03 -5.31
N LEU A 133 -0.15 10.19 -4.63
CA LEU A 133 -1.59 10.11 -4.81
C LEU A 133 -2.37 11.09 -3.91
N ALA A 134 -1.73 11.63 -2.88
CA ALA A 134 -2.30 12.60 -1.94
C ALA A 134 -2.12 14.03 -2.45
#